data_AF-X1NGQ0-F1
#
_entry.id   AF-X1NGQ0-F1
#
_cell.length_a   1.000
_cell.length_b   1.000
_cell.length_c   1.000
_cell.angle_alpha   90.00
_cell.angle_beta   90.00
_cell.angle_gamma   90.00
#
_symmetry.space_group_name_H-M   'P 1'
#
loop_
_entity.id
_entity.type
_entity.pdbx_description
1 polymer ?
#
loop_
_entity_poly.entity_id
_entity_poly.type
_entity_poly.pdbx_seq_one_letter_code
_entity_poly.pdbx_strand_id
1 'polypeptide(L)'
;MDDNVRGDVVPWVDVLVVNGKDKPLAVLFEHACHPVIVHFASTLTGRDYAGFAVQKINESLGDDVMALFAQGCGANINGYPLRSSYEQAERAGRGLGNSALVAVYNARPIKADKLSVKSTRLMLPCQDPPTVEVCDEMIDKLKEDARQDNRQVDEHRLKIINRLKDMAKRGEKRELRFDINRVSLGKEWCLITMPHEMFCQYQLWTDKNAPFDTTMVFGYTNGSESYVATEAALSLGDRGGL
;
A
#
# COMPACT_ATOMS: atom_id res chain seq x y z
N MET A 1 -16.21 -13.40 1.31
CA MET A 1 -16.47 -11.97 1.07
C MET A 1 -16.47 -11.80 -0.43
N ASP A 2 -17.55 -11.26 -0.98
CA ASP A 2 -17.59 -10.92 -2.40
C ASP A 2 -16.69 -9.70 -2.66
N ASP A 3 -16.16 -9.60 -3.87
CA ASP A 3 -15.27 -8.50 -4.26
C ASP A 3 -16.01 -7.16 -4.20
N ASN A 4 -15.42 -6.17 -3.53
CA ASN A 4 -15.95 -4.81 -3.51
C ASN A 4 -15.55 -4.06 -4.79
N VAL A 5 -16.19 -4.39 -5.91
CA VAL A 5 -15.94 -3.78 -7.23
C VAL A 5 -16.34 -2.30 -7.33
N ARG A 6 -16.93 -1.73 -6.27
CA ARG A 6 -17.34 -0.32 -6.18
C ARG A 6 -16.48 0.49 -5.21
N GLY A 7 -15.47 -0.12 -4.59
CA GLY A 7 -14.54 0.58 -3.71
C GLY A 7 -13.73 1.62 -4.47
N ASP A 8 -13.22 2.62 -3.75
CA ASP A 8 -12.31 3.60 -4.33
C ASP A 8 -11.04 2.92 -4.81
N VAL A 9 -10.58 3.31 -6.00
CA VAL A 9 -9.33 2.86 -6.60
C VAL A 9 -8.50 4.07 -7.01
N VAL A 10 -7.19 3.87 -7.18
CA VAL A 10 -6.32 4.80 -7.92
C VAL A 10 -6.16 4.23 -9.33
N PRO A 11 -6.97 4.64 -10.32
CA PRO A 11 -7.05 3.97 -11.62
C PRO A 11 -5.94 4.39 -12.59
N TRP A 12 -4.75 4.70 -12.09
CA TRP A 12 -3.59 5.09 -12.88
C TRP A 12 -2.28 4.50 -12.34
N VAL A 13 -1.22 4.69 -13.11
CA VAL A 13 0.17 4.38 -12.75
C VAL A 13 0.96 5.66 -12.93
N ASP A 14 1.68 6.07 -11.90
CA ASP A 14 2.58 7.22 -11.99
C ASP A 14 3.96 6.75 -12.43
N VAL A 15 4.66 7.56 -13.23
CA VAL A 15 6.04 7.28 -13.65
C VAL A 15 6.95 8.49 -13.50
N LEU A 16 8.19 8.24 -13.11
CA LEU A 16 9.31 9.17 -13.17
C LEU A 16 10.43 8.51 -13.97
N VAL A 17 10.84 9.15 -15.06
CA VAL A 17 11.81 8.59 -15.99
C VAL A 17 13.08 9.42 -15.98
N VAL A 18 14.22 8.75 -15.83
CA VAL A 18 15.53 9.35 -16.05
C VAL A 18 15.97 9.00 -17.46
N ASN A 19 16.01 9.98 -18.36
CA ASN A 19 16.42 9.76 -19.74
C ASN A 19 17.93 9.88 -19.91
N GLY A 20 18.52 8.91 -20.62
CA GLY A 20 19.84 9.03 -21.21
C GLY A 20 19.76 9.70 -22.58
N LYS A 21 20.85 9.62 -23.35
CA LYS A 21 20.91 10.23 -24.69
C LYS A 21 19.94 9.58 -25.68
N ASP A 22 19.91 8.24 -25.69
CA ASP A 22 19.19 7.47 -26.72
C ASP A 22 18.05 6.62 -26.13
N LYS A 23 18.07 6.34 -24.82
CA LYS A 23 17.05 5.55 -24.11
C LYS A 23 16.95 5.92 -22.63
N PRO A 24 15.85 5.53 -21.94
CA PRO A 24 15.75 5.64 -20.49
C PRO A 24 16.90 4.92 -19.77
N LEU A 25 17.43 5.52 -18.71
CA LEU A 25 18.38 4.90 -17.78
C LEU A 25 17.63 4.26 -16.59
N ALA A 26 16.56 4.89 -16.13
CA ALA A 26 15.73 4.41 -15.04
C ALA A 26 14.26 4.77 -15.24
N VAL A 27 13.39 3.88 -14.78
CA VAL A 27 11.93 4.08 -14.71
C VAL A 27 11.49 3.74 -13.30
N LEU A 28 11.12 4.75 -12.53
CA LEU A 28 10.40 4.58 -11.27
C LEU A 28 8.91 4.64 -11.57
N PHE A 29 8.17 3.60 -11.23
CA PHE A 29 6.72 3.56 -11.42
C PHE A 29 6.01 3.18 -10.13
N GLU A 30 4.81 3.71 -9.95
CA GLU A 30 4.01 3.55 -8.75
C GLU A 30 2.59 3.12 -9.08
N HIS A 31 2.03 2.25 -8.24
CA HIS A 31 0.63 1.89 -8.31
C HIS A 31 0.09 1.51 -6.92
N ALA A 32 -1.12 1.96 -6.61
CA ALA A 32 -1.79 1.70 -5.34
C ALA A 32 -2.58 0.38 -5.37
N CYS A 33 -1.91 -0.73 -5.07
CA CYS A 33 -2.53 -2.05 -5.00
C CYS A 33 -1.68 -3.01 -4.15
N HIS A 34 -2.25 -3.86 -3.31
CA HIS A 34 -1.48 -4.82 -2.54
C HIS A 34 -0.92 -5.95 -3.43
N PRO A 35 0.39 -6.29 -3.32
CA PRO A 35 1.00 -7.43 -4.02
C PRO A 35 0.63 -8.76 -3.35
N VAL A 36 -0.66 -9.11 -3.45
CA VAL A 36 -1.28 -10.26 -2.79
C VAL A 36 -2.03 -11.15 -3.78
N ILE A 37 -1.68 -11.09 -5.07
CA ILE A 37 -2.28 -11.98 -6.05
C ILE A 37 -1.87 -13.43 -5.77
N VAL A 38 -0.61 -13.69 -5.40
CA VAL A 38 -0.19 -15.03 -4.97
C VAL A 38 -0.59 -15.27 -3.51
N HIS A 39 -0.26 -14.35 -2.61
CA HIS A 39 -0.54 -14.42 -1.18
C HIS A 39 -0.21 -15.82 -0.59
N PHE A 40 -1.19 -16.51 0.00
CA PHE A 40 -1.01 -17.80 0.67
C PHE A 40 -1.18 -19.00 -0.26
N ALA A 41 -1.43 -18.78 -1.55
CA ALA A 41 -1.50 -19.87 -2.51
C ALA A 41 -0.13 -20.52 -2.76
N SER A 42 0.96 -19.84 -2.34
CA SER A 42 2.30 -20.40 -2.32
C SER A 42 3.02 -20.02 -1.03
N THR A 43 3.91 -20.89 -0.58
CA THR A 43 4.87 -20.61 0.51
C THR A 43 6.25 -20.21 -0.02
N LEU A 44 6.43 -20.14 -1.34
CA LEU A 44 7.69 -19.78 -1.96
C LEU A 44 7.87 -18.26 -1.97
N THR A 45 9.12 -17.82 -1.84
CA THR A 45 9.48 -16.41 -2.09
C THR A 45 9.17 -16.06 -3.55
N GLY A 46 8.39 -15.00 -3.74
CA GLY A 46 7.94 -14.57 -5.05
C GLY A 46 7.91 -13.05 -5.18
N ARG A 47 7.80 -12.59 -6.43
CA ARG A 47 7.84 -11.17 -6.79
C ARG A 47 6.46 -10.52 -6.93
N ASP A 48 5.40 -11.33 -6.86
CA ASP A 48 3.99 -11.02 -7.17
C ASP A 48 3.86 -10.18 -8.46
N TYR A 49 2.73 -9.50 -8.69
CA TYR A 49 2.52 -8.73 -9.92
C TYR A 49 3.56 -7.62 -10.10
N ALA A 50 4.06 -7.04 -9.01
CA ALA A 50 5.00 -5.92 -9.04
C ALA A 50 6.30 -6.30 -9.76
N GLY A 51 6.88 -7.45 -9.43
CA GLY A 51 8.10 -7.90 -10.10
C GLY A 51 7.87 -8.41 -11.52
N PHE A 52 6.67 -8.90 -11.85
CA PHE A 52 6.31 -9.19 -13.24
C PHE A 52 6.14 -7.91 -14.08
N ALA A 53 5.67 -6.81 -13.47
CA ALA A 53 5.63 -5.49 -14.10
C ALA A 53 7.04 -4.95 -14.39
N VAL A 54 7.96 -5.07 -13.41
CA VAL A 54 9.39 -4.74 -13.61
C VAL A 54 9.96 -5.53 -14.78
N GLN A 55 9.77 -6.86 -14.79
CA GLN A 55 10.21 -7.72 -15.89
C GLN A 55 9.66 -7.26 -17.24
N LYS A 56 8.36 -6.93 -17.30
CA LYS A 56 7.71 -6.48 -18.54
C LYS A 56 8.30 -5.17 -19.08
N ILE A 57 8.68 -4.24 -18.21
CA ILE A 57 9.35 -2.99 -18.59
C ILE A 57 10.75 -3.29 -19.14
N ASN A 58 11.53 -4.15 -18.47
CA ASN A 58 12.86 -4.54 -18.94
C ASN A 58 12.83 -5.28 -20.28
N GLU A 59 11.87 -6.18 -20.50
CA GLU A 59 11.64 -6.84 -21.80
C GLU A 59 11.45 -5.83 -22.95
N SER A 60 10.98 -4.60 -22.66
CA SER A 60 10.68 -3.58 -23.67
C SER A 60 11.72 -2.48 -23.78
N LEU A 61 12.39 -2.10 -22.69
CA LEU A 61 13.35 -1.00 -22.68
C LEU A 61 14.81 -1.47 -22.61
N GLY A 62 15.06 -2.73 -22.26
CA GLY A 62 16.37 -3.33 -22.05
C GLY A 62 16.66 -3.67 -20.59
N ASP A 63 17.48 -4.70 -20.39
CA ASP A 63 17.88 -5.19 -19.05
C ASP A 63 18.84 -4.23 -18.33
N ASP A 64 19.45 -3.29 -19.06
CA ASP A 64 20.31 -2.24 -18.50
C ASP A 64 19.52 -1.02 -18.01
N VAL A 65 18.19 -1.00 -18.21
CA VAL A 65 17.30 0.02 -17.65
C VAL A 65 16.92 -0.36 -16.22
N MET A 66 17.10 0.56 -15.29
CA MET A 66 16.71 0.36 -13.89
C MET A 66 15.19 0.59 -13.72
N ALA A 67 14.40 -0.47 -13.81
CA ALA A 67 12.97 -0.44 -13.54
C ALA A 67 12.69 -0.69 -12.05
N LEU A 68 12.00 0.25 -11.39
CA LEU A 68 11.74 0.26 -9.96
C LEU A 68 10.25 0.42 -9.70
N PHE A 69 9.66 -0.53 -8.98
CA PHE A 69 8.31 -0.39 -8.46
C PHE A 69 8.32 0.28 -7.08
N ALA A 70 7.46 1.26 -6.88
CA ALA A 70 7.15 1.82 -5.58
C ALA A 70 5.66 1.62 -5.26
N GLN A 71 5.39 1.40 -3.98
CA GLN A 71 4.04 1.10 -3.51
C GLN A 71 3.26 2.37 -3.22
N GLY A 72 2.09 2.48 -3.85
CA GLY A 72 1.11 3.53 -3.58
C GLY A 72 0.35 3.38 -2.27
N CYS A 73 -0.64 4.24 -2.07
CA CYS A 73 -1.62 4.10 -0.99
C CYS A 73 -2.64 3.00 -1.32
N GLY A 74 -2.19 1.75 -1.31
CA GLY A 74 -2.97 0.60 -1.75
C GLY A 74 -3.60 -0.23 -0.63
N ALA A 75 -3.64 0.25 0.61
CA ALA A 75 -3.92 -0.60 1.77
C ALA A 75 -5.30 -1.27 1.73
N ASN A 76 -6.30 -0.56 1.21
CA ASN A 76 -7.66 -1.06 1.00
C ASN A 76 -7.92 -1.54 -0.45
N ILE A 77 -6.86 -1.78 -1.24
CA ILE A 77 -6.95 -2.25 -2.63
C ILE A 77 -6.15 -3.53 -2.76
N ASN A 78 -6.82 -4.65 -3.01
CA ASN A 78 -6.17 -5.92 -3.28
C ASN A 78 -5.90 -6.13 -4.77
N GLY A 79 -4.79 -6.80 -5.08
CA GLY A 79 -4.58 -7.35 -6.41
C GLY A 79 -5.66 -8.38 -6.77
N TYR A 80 -6.09 -8.37 -8.03
CA TYR A 80 -7.13 -9.27 -8.54
C TYR A 80 -6.58 -10.22 -9.61
N PRO A 81 -6.93 -11.52 -9.57
CA PRO A 81 -7.68 -12.20 -8.49
C PRO A 81 -6.86 -12.36 -7.22
N LEU A 82 -7.47 -12.13 -6.06
CA LEU A 82 -6.82 -12.27 -4.75
C LEU A 82 -6.52 -13.75 -4.44
N ARG A 83 -5.34 -14.05 -3.86
CA ARG A 83 -4.96 -15.40 -3.36
C ARG A 83 -5.08 -16.51 -4.44
N SER A 84 -4.59 -16.20 -5.63
CA SER A 84 -4.62 -17.02 -6.82
C SER A 84 -3.22 -17.55 -7.17
N SER A 85 -2.88 -17.67 -8.46
CA SER A 85 -1.62 -18.29 -8.92
C SER A 85 -0.57 -17.26 -9.37
N TYR A 86 0.67 -17.73 -9.53
CA TYR A 86 1.73 -16.95 -10.19
C TYR A 86 1.36 -16.55 -11.63
N GLU A 87 0.60 -17.37 -12.34
CA GLU A 87 0.12 -17.04 -13.69
C GLU A 87 -0.81 -15.82 -13.67
N GLN A 88 -1.70 -15.72 -12.67
CA GLN A 88 -2.55 -14.55 -12.51
C GLN A 88 -1.76 -13.31 -12.08
N ALA A 89 -0.77 -13.50 -11.19
CA ALA A 89 0.14 -12.42 -10.80
C ALA A 89 0.94 -11.91 -12.00
N GLU A 90 1.42 -12.82 -12.87
CA GLU A 90 2.09 -12.46 -14.11
C GLU A 90 1.15 -11.72 -15.05
N ARG A 91 -0.07 -12.21 -15.25
CA ARG A 91 -1.07 -11.54 -16.10
C ARG A 91 -1.33 -10.10 -15.64
N ALA A 92 -1.57 -9.90 -14.34
CA ALA A 92 -1.76 -8.58 -13.76
C ALA A 92 -0.51 -7.71 -13.90
N GLY A 93 0.67 -8.27 -13.59
CA GLY A 93 1.95 -7.59 -13.67
C GLY A 93 2.30 -7.14 -15.08
N ARG A 94 2.07 -7.99 -16.09
CA ARG A 94 2.25 -7.62 -17.52
C ARG A 94 1.28 -6.51 -17.92
N GLY A 95 0.05 -6.53 -17.41
CA GLY A 95 -0.92 -5.44 -17.57
C GLY A 95 -0.39 -4.12 -17.01
N LEU A 96 0.06 -4.11 -15.75
CA LEU A 96 0.65 -2.94 -15.11
C LEU A 96 1.91 -2.45 -15.84
N GLY A 97 2.79 -3.37 -16.25
CA GLY A 97 4.00 -3.05 -17.02
C GLY A 97 3.69 -2.40 -18.36
N ASN A 98 2.66 -2.87 -19.07
CA ASN A 98 2.18 -2.21 -20.30
C ASN A 98 1.65 -0.79 -20.02
N SER A 99 0.86 -0.61 -18.96
CA SER A 99 0.36 0.72 -18.55
C SER A 99 1.52 1.67 -18.20
N ALA A 100 2.53 1.17 -17.49
CA ALA A 100 3.73 1.93 -17.17
C ALA A 100 4.51 2.31 -18.44
N LEU A 101 4.65 1.41 -19.42
CA LEU A 101 5.29 1.73 -20.70
C LEU A 101 4.52 2.79 -21.50
N VAL A 102 3.19 2.77 -21.47
CA VAL A 102 2.36 3.83 -22.05
C VAL A 102 2.60 5.16 -21.34
N ALA A 103 2.68 5.16 -20.01
CA ALA A 103 2.98 6.36 -19.23
C ALA A 103 4.40 6.89 -19.52
N VAL A 104 5.40 6.00 -19.63
CA VAL A 104 6.79 6.35 -20.02
C VAL A 104 6.82 7.02 -21.39
N TYR A 105 6.09 6.48 -22.38
CA TYR A 105 6.02 7.06 -23.73
C TYR A 105 5.39 8.46 -23.73
N ASN A 106 4.42 8.70 -22.85
CA ASN A 106 3.72 9.99 -22.72
C ASN A 106 4.35 10.94 -21.70
N ALA A 107 5.45 10.54 -21.04
CA ALA A 107 6.11 11.33 -20.02
C ALA A 107 6.61 12.66 -20.58
N ARG A 108 6.50 13.73 -19.77
CA ARG A 108 6.92 15.08 -20.15
C ARG A 108 8.19 15.46 -19.39
N PRO A 109 9.16 16.15 -20.03
CA PRO A 109 10.32 16.64 -19.33
C PRO A 109 9.94 17.61 -18.22
N ILE A 110 10.48 17.38 -17.02
CA ILE A 110 10.46 18.34 -15.92
C ILE A 110 11.56 19.38 -16.21
N LYS A 111 11.18 20.64 -16.39
CA LYS A 111 12.10 21.75 -16.73
C LYS A 111 12.57 22.52 -15.50
N ALA A 112 11.96 22.29 -14.35
CA ALA A 112 12.35 22.91 -13.09
C ALA A 112 13.81 22.59 -12.74
N ASP A 113 14.55 23.62 -12.33
CA ASP A 113 15.97 23.57 -11.97
C ASP A 113 16.21 23.50 -10.45
N LYS A 114 15.13 23.57 -9.66
CA LYS A 114 15.20 23.59 -8.19
C LYS A 114 14.63 22.32 -7.57
N LEU A 115 15.53 21.52 -7.00
CA LEU A 115 15.19 20.44 -6.07
C LEU A 115 14.89 21.01 -4.68
N SER A 116 13.81 20.54 -4.04
CA SER A 116 13.49 20.86 -2.65
C SER A 116 13.06 19.61 -1.90
N VAL A 117 13.58 19.46 -0.69
CA VAL A 117 13.17 18.42 0.25
C VAL A 117 12.56 19.08 1.48
N LYS A 118 11.43 18.56 1.95
CA LYS A 118 10.83 18.92 3.24
C LYS A 118 10.37 17.67 3.95
N SER A 119 10.47 17.67 5.27
CA SER A 119 10.03 16.56 6.12
C SER A 119 9.30 17.10 7.32
N THR A 120 8.31 16.35 7.79
CA THR A 120 7.65 16.60 9.07
C THR A 120 7.36 15.28 9.76
N ARG A 121 7.32 15.30 11.09
CA ARG A 121 6.94 14.17 11.92
C ARG A 121 5.70 14.52 12.72
N LEU A 122 4.73 13.61 12.70
CA LEU A 122 3.54 13.64 13.53
C LEU A 122 3.50 12.38 14.40
N MET A 123 2.71 12.45 15.47
CA MET A 123 2.28 11.27 16.23
C MET A 123 0.78 11.14 15.99
N LEU A 124 0.36 10.09 15.27
CA LEU A 124 -1.06 9.85 15.00
C LEU A 124 -1.66 9.07 16.16
N PRO A 125 -2.79 9.51 16.73
CA PRO A 125 -3.49 8.70 17.73
C PRO A 125 -4.03 7.43 17.05
N CYS A 126 -3.82 6.28 17.69
CA CYS A 126 -4.49 5.04 17.29
C CYS A 126 -5.90 4.99 17.90
N GLN A 127 -6.76 4.12 17.37
CA GLN A 127 -8.00 3.75 18.05
C GLN A 127 -7.68 3.16 19.43
N ASP A 128 -8.52 3.47 20.41
CA ASP A 128 -8.45 2.83 21.71
C ASP A 128 -8.62 1.30 21.55
N PRO A 129 -7.90 0.48 22.33
CA PRO A 129 -8.09 -0.96 22.28
C PRO A 129 -9.55 -1.30 22.67
N PRO A 130 -10.09 -2.45 22.20
CA PRO A 130 -11.39 -2.93 22.67
C PRO A 130 -11.40 -3.03 24.21
N THR A 131 -12.58 -2.89 24.82
CA THR A 131 -12.69 -3.01 26.28
C THR A 131 -12.28 -4.40 26.75
N VAL A 132 -12.04 -4.54 28.06
CA VAL A 132 -11.67 -5.83 28.66
C VAL A 132 -12.76 -6.87 28.43
N GLU A 133 -14.03 -6.45 28.54
CA GLU A 133 -15.21 -7.28 28.31
C GLU A 133 -15.28 -7.74 26.85
N VAL A 134 -15.11 -6.81 25.89
CA VAL A 134 -15.09 -7.16 24.46
C VAL A 134 -13.95 -8.13 24.15
N CYS A 135 -12.77 -7.93 24.74
CA CYS A 135 -11.66 -8.86 24.56
C CYS A 135 -11.98 -10.27 25.12
N ASP A 136 -12.68 -10.37 26.24
CA ASP A 136 -13.13 -11.65 26.79
C ASP A 136 -14.14 -12.35 25.88
N GLU A 137 -15.12 -11.60 25.36
CA GLU A 137 -16.07 -12.11 24.36
C GLU A 137 -15.36 -12.62 23.09
N MET A 138 -14.35 -11.89 22.61
CA MET A 138 -13.54 -12.32 21.46
C MET A 138 -12.75 -13.61 21.74
N ILE A 139 -12.21 -13.76 22.95
CA ILE A 139 -11.48 -14.98 23.36
C ILE A 139 -12.43 -16.18 23.44
N ASP A 140 -13.60 -15.99 24.03
CA ASP A 140 -14.58 -17.05 24.18
C ASP A 140 -15.13 -17.50 22.83
N LYS A 141 -15.45 -16.55 21.95
CA LYS A 141 -15.82 -16.83 20.56
C LYS A 141 -14.72 -17.58 19.80
N LEU A 142 -13.46 -17.15 19.93
CA LEU A 142 -12.35 -17.82 19.27
C LEU A 142 -12.19 -19.29 19.71
N LYS A 143 -12.41 -19.57 21.00
CA LYS A 143 -12.40 -20.94 21.54
C LYS A 143 -13.60 -21.75 21.08
N GLU A 144 -14.78 -21.13 21.03
CA GLU A 144 -16.00 -21.76 20.57
C GLU A 144 -15.90 -22.17 19.10
N ASP A 145 -15.49 -21.24 18.22
CA ASP A 145 -15.28 -21.50 16.79
C ASP A 145 -14.29 -22.67 16.59
N ALA A 146 -13.18 -22.70 17.34
CA ALA A 146 -12.21 -23.78 17.26
C ALA A 146 -12.78 -25.15 17.69
N ARG A 147 -13.65 -25.18 18.72
CA ARG A 147 -14.34 -26.40 19.14
C ARG A 147 -15.36 -26.87 18.10
N GLN A 148 -16.16 -25.96 17.55
CA GLN A 148 -17.16 -26.27 16.53
C GLN A 148 -16.50 -26.84 15.26
N ASP A 149 -15.37 -26.27 14.87
CA ASP A 149 -14.59 -26.70 13.69
C ASP A 149 -13.66 -27.91 13.98
N ASN A 150 -13.67 -28.44 15.21
CA ASN A 150 -12.75 -29.49 15.68
C ASN A 150 -11.27 -29.23 15.33
N ARG A 151 -10.83 -27.99 15.57
CA ARG A 151 -9.46 -27.51 15.30
C ARG A 151 -8.83 -26.94 16.57
N GLN A 152 -7.52 -26.74 16.54
CA GLN A 152 -6.84 -26.02 17.62
C GLN A 152 -7.21 -24.53 17.59
N VAL A 153 -7.17 -23.92 18.78
CA VAL A 153 -7.32 -22.47 18.92
C VAL A 153 -6.17 -21.79 18.19
N ASP A 154 -6.47 -20.74 17.45
CA ASP A 154 -5.46 -19.91 16.79
C ASP A 154 -4.67 -19.14 17.86
N GLU A 155 -3.51 -19.68 18.24
CA GLU A 155 -2.65 -19.11 19.28
C GLU A 155 -2.17 -17.69 18.93
N HIS A 156 -1.97 -17.41 17.64
CA HIS A 156 -1.54 -16.10 17.18
C HIS A 156 -2.64 -15.06 17.41
N ARG A 157 -3.88 -15.36 17.02
CA ARG A 157 -5.04 -14.49 17.32
C ARG A 157 -5.26 -14.34 18.82
N LEU A 158 -5.16 -15.42 19.58
CA LEU A 158 -5.31 -15.38 21.04
C LEU A 158 -4.26 -14.47 21.69
N LYS A 159 -3.01 -14.52 21.23
CA LYS A 159 -1.93 -13.64 21.71
C LYS A 159 -2.21 -12.17 21.40
N ILE A 160 -2.75 -11.86 20.21
CA ILE A 160 -3.15 -10.49 19.84
C ILE A 160 -4.26 -9.98 20.78
N ILE A 161 -5.32 -10.76 20.97
CA ILE A 161 -6.46 -10.33 21.80
C ILE A 161 -6.02 -10.12 23.25
N ASN A 162 -5.19 -11.01 23.81
CA ASN A 162 -4.65 -10.83 25.16
C ASN A 162 -3.79 -9.57 25.29
N ARG A 163 -2.98 -9.24 24.28
CA ARG A 163 -2.21 -7.99 24.25
C ARG A 163 -3.13 -6.76 24.27
N LEU A 164 -4.20 -6.77 23.47
CA LEU A 164 -5.21 -5.69 23.47
C LEU A 164 -5.90 -5.57 24.82
N LYS A 165 -6.30 -6.70 25.41
CA LYS A 165 -6.91 -6.76 26.75
C LYS A 165 -6.00 -6.13 27.82
N ASP A 166 -4.71 -6.46 27.79
CA ASP A 166 -3.76 -5.94 28.76
C ASP A 166 -3.47 -4.44 28.54
N MET A 167 -3.49 -3.96 27.29
CA MET A 167 -3.44 -2.53 26.99
C MET A 167 -4.67 -1.81 27.57
N ALA A 168 -5.88 -2.37 27.37
CA ALA A 168 -7.12 -1.81 27.90
C ALA A 168 -7.10 -1.73 29.44
N LYS A 169 -6.65 -2.79 30.14
CA LYS A 169 -6.50 -2.78 31.60
C LYS A 169 -5.57 -1.69 32.11
N ARG A 170 -4.52 -1.36 31.35
CA ARG A 170 -3.56 -0.30 31.71
C ARG A 170 -4.05 1.10 31.32
N GLY A 171 -5.16 1.23 30.59
CA GLY A 171 -5.57 2.50 29.98
C GLY A 171 -4.53 3.03 29.00
N GLU A 172 -3.78 2.13 28.35
CA GLU A 172 -2.68 2.49 27.46
C GLU A 172 -3.21 3.05 26.15
N LYS A 173 -2.78 4.27 25.81
CA LYS A 173 -3.01 4.87 24.50
C LYS A 173 -1.80 4.66 23.62
N ARG A 174 -2.03 4.20 22.39
CA ARG A 174 -0.97 4.04 21.39
C ARG A 174 -0.99 5.24 20.45
N GLU A 175 0.20 5.73 20.15
CA GLU A 175 0.44 6.66 19.06
C GLU A 175 1.33 6.00 18.02
N LEU A 176 1.15 6.41 16.77
CA LEU A 176 1.86 5.90 15.63
C LEU A 176 2.76 7.01 15.08
N ARG A 177 4.07 6.76 15.02
CA ARG A 177 5.03 7.72 14.47
C ARG A 177 4.82 7.86 12.97
N PHE A 178 4.54 9.07 12.51
CA PHE A 178 4.18 9.34 11.12
C PHE A 178 5.15 10.36 10.49
N ASP A 179 6.14 9.85 9.74
CA ASP A 179 7.16 10.64 9.06
C ASP A 179 6.76 10.93 7.60
N ILE A 180 6.31 12.16 7.32
CA ILE A 180 5.95 12.59 5.97
C ILE A 180 7.15 13.28 5.33
N ASN A 181 7.49 12.88 4.10
CA ASN A 181 8.54 13.53 3.32
C ASN A 181 7.98 14.02 2.00
N ARG A 182 8.56 15.12 1.51
CA ARG A 182 8.25 15.71 0.23
C ARG A 182 9.53 16.00 -0.52
N VAL A 183 9.67 15.45 -1.71
CA VAL A 183 10.71 15.79 -2.68
C VAL A 183 10.04 16.45 -3.87
N SER A 184 10.49 17.61 -4.31
CA SER A 184 9.86 18.33 -5.42
C SER A 184 10.88 18.96 -6.36
N LEU A 185 10.53 19.04 -7.64
CA LEU A 185 11.24 19.76 -8.68
C LEU A 185 10.36 20.96 -9.10
N GLY A 186 10.65 22.13 -8.54
CA GLY A 186 9.81 23.32 -8.70
C GLY A 186 8.35 23.05 -8.31
N LYS A 187 7.42 23.58 -9.11
CA LYS A 187 5.99 23.25 -9.03
C LYS A 187 5.56 22.13 -9.99
N GLU A 188 6.42 21.78 -10.94
CA GLU A 188 6.08 20.83 -12.02
C GLU A 188 5.90 19.40 -11.50
N TRP A 189 6.68 19.00 -10.49
CA TRP A 189 6.60 17.65 -9.96
C TRP A 189 6.88 17.56 -8.47
N CYS A 190 6.13 16.68 -7.79
CA CYS A 190 6.32 16.36 -6.39
C CYS A 190 6.14 14.86 -6.12
N LEU A 191 6.99 14.31 -5.26
CA LEU A 191 6.79 13.04 -4.58
C LEU A 191 6.50 13.30 -3.10
N ILE A 192 5.37 12.78 -2.62
CA ILE A 192 5.02 12.73 -1.21
C ILE A 192 5.18 11.29 -0.73
N THR A 193 5.88 11.08 0.38
CA THR A 193 6.03 9.76 0.98
C THR A 193 5.46 9.74 2.39
N MET A 194 4.75 8.67 2.70
CA MET A 194 4.12 8.41 4.00
C MET A 194 4.48 7.00 4.47
N PRO A 195 4.55 6.76 5.79
CA PRO A 195 4.75 5.44 6.36
C PRO A 195 3.45 4.64 6.36
N HIS A 196 3.57 3.38 6.74
CA HIS A 196 2.45 2.48 7.00
C HIS A 196 1.57 2.16 5.77
N GLU A 197 0.51 1.41 5.99
CA GLU A 197 -0.43 0.99 4.96
C GLU A 197 -1.52 2.05 4.82
N MET A 198 -1.26 3.04 3.95
CA MET A 198 -2.18 4.14 3.70
C MET A 198 -3.33 3.71 2.79
N PHE A 199 -4.57 4.08 3.18
CA PHE A 199 -5.75 3.92 2.33
C PHE A 199 -5.69 4.82 1.08
N CYS A 200 -6.27 4.37 -0.03
CA CYS A 200 -6.17 5.03 -1.33
C CYS A 200 -6.73 6.46 -1.38
N GLN A 201 -7.69 6.76 -0.51
CA GLN A 201 -8.29 8.08 -0.38
C GLN A 201 -7.24 9.17 -0.06
N TYR A 202 -6.14 8.83 0.64
CA TYR A 202 -5.08 9.78 0.91
C TYR A 202 -4.27 10.16 -0.35
N GLN A 203 -4.06 9.21 -1.26
CA GLN A 203 -3.44 9.47 -2.56
C GLN A 203 -4.39 10.26 -3.47
N LEU A 204 -5.66 9.88 -3.54
CA LEU A 204 -6.69 10.63 -4.28
C LEU A 204 -6.84 12.07 -3.76
N TRP A 205 -6.82 12.26 -2.44
CA TRP A 205 -6.86 13.59 -1.83
C TRP A 205 -5.60 14.39 -2.17
N THR A 206 -4.44 13.75 -2.14
CA THR A 206 -3.17 14.39 -2.47
C THR A 206 -3.14 14.84 -3.93
N ASP A 207 -3.49 13.96 -4.87
CA ASP A 207 -3.59 14.28 -6.30
C ASP A 207 -4.50 15.50 -6.54
N LYS A 208 -5.65 15.55 -5.87
CA LYS A 208 -6.61 16.65 -6.00
C LYS A 208 -6.14 17.99 -5.38
N ASN A 209 -5.39 17.96 -4.28
CA ASN A 209 -5.15 19.15 -3.45
C ASN A 209 -3.70 19.62 -3.42
N ALA A 210 -2.75 18.80 -3.88
CA ALA A 210 -1.34 19.17 -3.88
C ALA A 210 -1.10 20.38 -4.82
N PRO A 211 -0.33 21.39 -4.39
CA PRO A 211 -0.08 22.60 -5.19
C PRO A 211 1.04 22.39 -6.23
N PHE A 212 1.01 21.24 -6.92
CA PHE A 212 1.98 20.81 -7.93
C PHE A 212 1.26 20.32 -9.18
N ASP A 213 1.89 20.46 -10.35
CA ASP A 213 1.27 20.09 -11.62
C ASP A 213 1.14 18.57 -11.80
N THR A 214 2.04 17.81 -11.15
CA THR A 214 2.01 16.35 -11.12
C THR A 214 2.51 15.88 -9.76
N THR A 215 1.77 14.97 -9.12
CA THR A 215 2.09 14.45 -7.80
C THR A 215 2.11 12.93 -7.81
N MET A 216 3.20 12.37 -7.30
CA MET A 216 3.36 10.94 -7.04
C MET A 216 3.31 10.70 -5.52
N VAL A 217 2.73 9.59 -5.08
CA VAL A 217 2.54 9.31 -3.65
C VAL A 217 3.01 7.90 -3.31
N PHE A 218 3.93 7.77 -2.36
CA PHE A 218 4.35 6.48 -1.82
C PHE A 218 3.77 6.25 -0.43
N GLY A 219 3.16 5.08 -0.23
CA GLY A 219 2.96 4.51 1.09
C GLY A 219 4.21 3.73 1.54
N TYR A 220 4.13 3.09 2.72
CA TYR A 220 5.12 2.11 3.17
C TYR A 220 6.56 2.64 3.32
N THR A 221 6.77 3.96 3.41
CA THR A 221 8.12 4.55 3.52
C THR A 221 8.53 4.79 4.97
N ASN A 222 9.81 4.57 5.31
CA ASN A 222 10.35 4.79 6.67
C ASN A 222 9.69 3.97 7.80
N GLY A 223 8.99 2.89 7.47
CA GLY A 223 8.39 1.96 8.43
C GLY A 223 6.93 1.66 8.11
N SER A 224 6.50 0.44 8.47
CA SER A 224 5.09 0.05 8.42
C SER A 224 4.74 -0.75 9.67
N GLU A 225 3.60 -0.44 10.27
CA GLU A 225 3.17 -1.04 11.54
C GLU A 225 1.66 -1.31 11.58
N SER A 226 0.86 -0.58 10.79
CA SER A 226 -0.61 -0.59 10.88
C SER A 226 -1.22 -0.02 9.61
N TYR A 227 -2.55 -0.11 9.50
CA TYR A 227 -3.32 0.61 8.49
C TYR A 227 -3.56 2.05 8.94
N VAL A 228 -3.56 2.98 7.99
CA VAL A 228 -4.03 4.36 8.20
C VAL A 228 -5.23 4.54 7.29
N ALA A 229 -6.41 4.42 7.88
CA ALA A 229 -7.70 4.51 7.22
C ALA A 229 -8.33 5.90 7.38
N THR A 230 -9.36 6.18 6.58
CA THR A 230 -10.18 7.40 6.75
C THR A 230 -11.13 7.22 7.93
N GLU A 231 -11.62 8.32 8.50
CA GLU A 231 -12.67 8.28 9.53
C GLU A 231 -13.91 7.48 9.06
N ALA A 232 -14.32 7.68 7.81
CA ALA A 232 -15.43 6.94 7.23
C ALA A 232 -15.17 5.43 7.21
N ALA A 233 -13.98 4.99 6.83
CA ALA A 233 -13.60 3.58 6.87
C ALA A 233 -13.54 3.02 8.30
N LEU A 234 -12.94 3.78 9.24
CA LEU A 234 -12.89 3.40 10.66
C LEU A 234 -14.29 3.23 11.26
N SER A 235 -15.25 4.08 10.86
CA SER A 235 -16.63 4.02 11.35
C SER A 235 -17.39 2.76 10.88
N LEU A 236 -16.89 2.06 9.87
CA LEU A 236 -17.47 0.81 9.36
C LEU A 236 -17.01 -0.44 10.14
N GLY A 237 -16.07 -0.29 11.09
CA GLY A 237 -15.50 -1.42 11.84
C GLY A 237 -14.90 -2.47 10.89
N ASP A 238 -15.21 -3.74 11.12
CA ASP A 238 -14.74 -4.88 10.31
C ASP A 238 -15.06 -4.77 8.80
N ARG A 239 -16.02 -3.93 8.42
CA ARG A 239 -16.37 -3.68 7.01
C ARG A 239 -15.55 -2.57 6.36
N GLY A 240 -14.68 -1.90 7.12
CA GLY A 240 -13.87 -0.78 6.68
C GLY A 240 -12.63 -1.17 5.86
N GLY A 241 -12.33 -2.46 5.72
CA GLY A 241 -11.09 -2.92 5.08
C GLY A 241 -9.87 -2.81 5.98
N LEU A 242 -10.07 -2.92 7.30
CA LEU A 242 -9.07 -2.88 8.36
C LEU A 242 -8.76 -4.28 8.90
#